data_AF-A0A3G9K296-F1
#
_entry.id   AF-A0A3G9K296-F1
#
_cell.length_a   1.000
_cell.length_b   1.000
_cell.length_c   1.000
_cell.angle_alpha   90.00
_cell.angle_beta   90.00
_cell.angle_gamma   90.00
#
_symmetry.space_group_name_H-M   'P 1'
#
loop_
_entity.id
_entity.type
_entity.pdbx_description
1 polymer ?
#
loop_
_entity_poly.entity_id
_entity_poly.type
_entity_poly.pdbx_seq_one_letter_code
_entity_poly.pdbx_strand_id
1 'polypeptide(L)'
;MPDLNAIPGMTALRSQTKGDPRIKIAVLDGPIDLDCACFQGANITRLDPYWSQEFPIDPQHLQAFLDVEKSAKSDEEKGDMLKEAIPDENILQSLHLRFHANHIISTICGQPDSPVEGIAPNATVINIPIAYSNEDFINPLNLSRAISTAIEQGVNIIHCAACHPTQSG
;
A
#
# COMPACT_ATOMS: atom_id res chain seq x y z
N MET A 1 -5.27 1.12 -13.82
CA MET A 1 -6.41 1.37 -12.93
C MET A 1 -7.69 1.36 -13.76
N PRO A 2 -8.79 0.72 -13.31
CA PRO A 2 -10.06 0.79 -14.01
C PRO A 2 -10.56 2.24 -14.09
N ASP A 3 -11.29 2.58 -15.15
CA ASP A 3 -11.96 3.88 -15.25
C ASP A 3 -13.00 3.99 -14.13
N LEU A 4 -12.78 4.89 -13.17
CA LEU A 4 -13.70 5.11 -12.05
C LEU A 4 -15.10 5.52 -12.54
N ASN A 5 -15.22 6.16 -13.72
CA ASN A 5 -16.51 6.54 -14.28
C ASN A 5 -17.34 5.34 -14.77
N ALA A 6 -16.71 4.17 -14.95
CA ALA A 6 -17.42 2.93 -15.28
C ALA A 6 -18.20 2.38 -14.07
N ILE A 7 -17.91 2.82 -12.85
CA ILE A 7 -18.64 2.42 -11.63
C ILE A 7 -19.94 3.23 -11.55
N PRO A 8 -21.13 2.58 -11.60
CA PRO A 8 -22.41 3.29 -11.54
C PRO A 8 -22.51 4.23 -10.33
N GLY A 9 -22.89 5.48 -10.58
CA GLY A 9 -23.02 6.51 -9.54
C GLY A 9 -21.72 7.23 -9.16
N MET A 10 -20.54 6.77 -9.61
CA MET A 10 -19.26 7.38 -9.25
C MET A 10 -19.16 8.83 -9.74
N THR A 11 -19.52 9.12 -10.99
CA THR A 11 -19.48 10.49 -11.52
C THR A 11 -20.42 11.43 -10.72
N ALA A 12 -21.60 10.95 -10.33
CA ALA A 12 -22.55 11.73 -9.52
C ALA A 12 -22.06 11.95 -8.09
N LEU A 13 -21.35 10.99 -7.49
CA LEU A 13 -20.72 11.16 -6.19
C LEU A 13 -19.55 12.16 -6.27
N ARG A 14 -18.70 12.04 -7.30
CA ARG A 14 -17.51 12.89 -7.48
C ARG A 14 -17.83 14.34 -7.81
N SER A 15 -19.02 14.63 -8.32
CA SER A 15 -19.50 16.01 -8.48
C SER A 15 -19.88 16.67 -7.14
N GLN A 16 -20.11 15.86 -6.09
CA GLN A 16 -20.43 16.34 -4.74
C GLN A 16 -19.18 16.40 -3.85
N THR A 17 -18.29 15.41 -3.93
CA THR A 17 -17.07 15.36 -3.12
C THR A 17 -16.02 14.45 -3.75
N LYS A 18 -14.74 14.76 -3.52
CA LYS A 18 -13.59 13.88 -3.79
C LYS A 18 -12.89 13.45 -2.48
N GLY A 19 -13.63 13.47 -1.37
CA GLY A 19 -13.11 13.32 -0.01
C GLY A 19 -13.08 14.64 0.75
N ASP A 20 -12.83 14.53 2.05
CA ASP A 20 -12.73 15.65 2.99
C ASP A 20 -11.60 15.32 3.99
N PRO A 21 -10.71 16.27 4.31
CA PRO A 21 -9.56 16.00 5.19
C PRO A 21 -9.97 15.63 6.62
N ARG A 22 -11.22 15.89 7.03
CA ARG A 22 -11.76 15.42 8.32
C ARG A 22 -11.99 13.92 8.35
N ILE A 23 -12.09 13.27 7.18
CA ILE A 23 -12.19 11.82 7.07
C ILE A 23 -10.78 11.25 6.98
N LYS A 24 -10.40 10.50 8.01
CA LYS A 24 -9.11 9.84 8.16
C LYS A 24 -9.22 8.35 7.88
N ILE A 25 -8.33 7.83 7.04
CA ILE A 25 -8.27 6.42 6.64
C ILE A 25 -6.91 5.86 7.04
N ALA A 26 -6.87 4.90 7.95
CA ALA A 26 -5.66 4.11 8.18
C ALA A 26 -5.58 2.96 7.18
N VAL A 27 -4.39 2.71 6.64
CA VAL A 27 -4.10 1.58 5.76
C VAL A 27 -3.01 0.74 6.39
N LEU A 28 -3.38 -0.47 6.81
CA LEU A 28 -2.50 -1.46 7.44
C LEU A 28 -1.98 -2.40 6.34
N ASP A 29 -0.75 -2.17 5.89
CA ASP A 29 -0.13 -2.87 4.76
C ASP A 29 1.42 -2.77 4.86
N GLY A 30 2.16 -2.91 3.76
CA GLY A 30 3.58 -2.57 3.67
C GLY A 30 3.87 -1.06 3.76
N PRO A 31 5.15 -0.68 3.80
CA PRO A 31 5.58 0.72 3.75
C PRO A 31 5.38 1.31 2.36
N ILE A 32 4.88 2.55 2.30
CA ILE A 32 4.80 3.28 1.03
C ILE A 32 6.06 4.07 0.70
N ASP A 33 6.20 4.36 -0.59
CA ASP A 33 7.11 5.37 -1.12
C ASP A 33 6.36 6.70 -1.28
N LEU A 34 6.61 7.66 -0.37
CA LEU A 34 5.97 8.97 -0.36
C LEU A 34 6.39 9.86 -1.54
N ASP A 35 7.50 9.55 -2.21
CA ASP A 35 7.99 10.33 -3.34
C ASP A 35 7.27 9.97 -4.66
N CYS A 36 6.43 8.93 -4.66
CA CYS A 36 5.59 8.59 -5.79
C CYS A 36 4.78 9.79 -6.29
N ALA A 37 4.81 10.03 -7.60
CA ALA A 37 4.20 11.21 -8.23
C ALA A 37 2.69 11.34 -7.93
N CYS A 38 1.98 10.23 -7.75
CA CYS A 38 0.55 10.24 -7.42
C CYS A 38 0.24 10.64 -5.97
N PHE A 39 1.23 10.69 -5.08
CA PHE A 39 1.06 11.16 -3.71
C PHE A 39 1.42 12.64 -3.52
N GLN A 40 1.96 13.30 -4.55
CA GLN A 40 2.35 14.71 -4.47
C GLN A 40 1.13 15.60 -4.25
N GLY A 41 1.05 16.23 -3.07
CA GLY A 41 -0.08 17.04 -2.64
C GLY A 41 -1.20 16.28 -1.91
N ALA A 42 -1.11 14.95 -1.82
CA ALA A 42 -2.04 14.17 -1.00
C ALA A 42 -1.82 14.45 0.49
N ASN A 43 -2.89 14.44 1.28
CA ASN A 43 -2.79 14.51 2.74
C ASN A 43 -2.49 13.12 3.32
N ILE A 44 -1.27 12.65 3.08
CA ILE A 44 -0.82 11.32 3.45
C ILE A 44 0.38 11.38 4.40
N THR A 45 0.38 10.49 5.39
CA THR A 45 1.53 10.31 6.30
C THR A 45 1.82 8.83 6.47
N ARG A 46 3.07 8.50 6.74
CA ARG A 46 3.50 7.17 7.19
C ARG A 46 3.81 7.23 8.69
N LEU A 47 3.20 6.33 9.46
CA LEU A 47 3.48 6.14 10.88
C LEU A 47 4.19 4.80 11.03
N ASP A 48 5.52 4.86 11.15
CA ASP A 48 6.35 3.68 11.33
C ASP A 48 6.09 3.06 12.72
N PRO A 49 5.79 1.74 12.80
CA PRO A 49 5.50 1.08 14.06
C PRO A 49 6.74 0.98 14.95
N TYR A 50 6.55 1.05 16.27
CA TYR A 50 7.65 0.91 17.23
C TYR A 50 8.15 -0.54 17.40
N TRP A 51 7.43 -1.53 16.84
CA TRP A 51 7.67 -2.97 17.06
C TRP A 51 8.34 -3.69 15.89
N SER A 52 8.57 -3.00 14.78
CA SER A 52 9.28 -3.53 13.60
C SER A 52 10.10 -2.40 12.98
N GLN A 53 11.17 -2.74 12.26
CA GLN A 53 12.12 -1.75 11.76
C GLN A 53 12.35 -1.92 10.26
N GLU A 54 12.30 -0.80 9.52
CA GLU A 54 12.71 -0.75 8.12
C GLU A 54 14.23 -0.91 8.00
N PHE A 55 14.67 -1.58 6.94
CA PHE A 55 16.08 -1.73 6.60
C PHE A 55 16.34 -1.15 5.21
N PRO A 56 17.58 -0.70 4.93
CA PRO A 56 17.92 -0.13 3.63
C PRO A 56 17.88 -1.20 2.54
N ILE A 57 17.36 -0.82 1.37
CA ILE A 57 17.36 -1.63 0.17
C ILE A 57 18.25 -0.95 -0.87
N ASP A 58 19.19 -1.70 -1.46
CA ASP A 58 20.02 -1.17 -2.54
C ASP A 58 19.12 -0.77 -3.74
N PRO A 59 19.29 0.44 -4.29
CA PRO A 59 18.57 0.87 -5.50
C PRO A 59 18.64 -0.13 -6.67
N GLN A 60 19.70 -0.93 -6.78
CA GLN A 60 19.83 -1.97 -7.80
C GLN A 60 18.77 -3.07 -7.64
N HIS A 61 18.45 -3.48 -6.41
CA HIS A 61 17.39 -4.46 -6.16
C HIS A 61 16.01 -3.90 -6.48
N LEU A 62 15.77 -2.62 -6.13
CA LEU A 62 14.53 -1.95 -6.53
C LEU A 62 14.41 -1.89 -8.07
N GLN A 63 15.49 -1.54 -8.78
CA GLN A 63 15.47 -1.49 -10.24
C GLN A 63 15.24 -2.87 -10.86
N ALA A 64 15.90 -3.91 -10.35
CA ALA A 64 15.70 -5.28 -10.81
C ALA A 64 14.24 -5.72 -10.61
N PHE A 65 13.64 -5.42 -9.45
CA PHE A 65 12.24 -5.70 -9.17
C PHE A 65 11.31 -5.01 -10.18
N LEU A 66 11.52 -3.72 -10.44
CA LEU A 66 10.76 -2.95 -11.41
C LEU A 66 10.84 -3.51 -12.83
N ASP A 67 12.03 -3.93 -13.26
CA ASP A 67 12.27 -4.46 -14.60
C ASP A 67 11.55 -5.79 -14.81
N VAL A 68 11.54 -6.66 -13.78
CA VAL A 68 10.79 -7.92 -13.82
C VAL A 68 9.28 -7.65 -13.79
N GLU A 69 8.79 -6.77 -12.92
CA GLU A 69 7.36 -6.44 -12.83
C GLU A 69 6.80 -5.85 -14.14
N LYS A 70 7.58 -5.02 -14.82
CA LYS A 70 7.22 -4.42 -16.13
C LYS A 70 7.31 -5.39 -17.30
N SER A 71 7.93 -6.55 -17.12
CA SER A 71 8.06 -7.54 -18.19
C SER A 71 6.70 -8.14 -18.58
N ALA A 72 6.57 -8.58 -19.83
CA ALA A 72 5.37 -9.24 -20.34
C ALA A 72 5.27 -10.74 -19.95
N LYS A 73 5.97 -11.13 -18.87
CA LYS A 73 6.07 -12.50 -18.38
C LYS A 73 4.88 -12.89 -17.50
N SER A 74 4.63 -14.18 -17.37
CA SER A 74 3.60 -14.69 -16.44
C SER A 74 4.01 -14.42 -14.99
N ASP A 75 3.04 -14.44 -14.06
CA ASP A 75 3.33 -14.24 -12.62
C ASP A 75 4.27 -15.32 -12.07
N GLU A 76 4.18 -16.54 -12.58
CA GLU A 76 5.08 -17.65 -12.23
C GLU A 76 6.50 -17.38 -12.73
N GLU A 77 6.67 -17.00 -14.01
CA GLU A 77 7.97 -16.65 -14.58
C GLU A 77 8.61 -15.45 -13.85
N LYS A 78 7.81 -14.43 -13.52
CA LYS A 78 8.27 -13.26 -12.74
C LYS A 78 8.74 -13.68 -11.36
N GLY A 79 8.01 -14.57 -10.69
CA GLY A 79 8.39 -15.09 -9.37
C GLY A 79 9.78 -15.75 -9.39
N ASP A 80 10.09 -16.53 -10.42
CA ASP A 80 11.40 -17.16 -10.57
C ASP A 80 12.51 -16.15 -10.91
N MET A 81 12.24 -15.23 -11.84
CA MET A 81 13.18 -14.16 -12.19
C MET A 81 13.52 -13.25 -11.01
N LEU A 82 12.53 -12.93 -10.17
CA LEU A 82 12.72 -12.12 -8.96
C LEU A 82 13.60 -12.83 -7.93
N LYS A 83 13.39 -14.13 -7.70
CA LYS A 83 14.23 -14.93 -6.79
C LYS A 83 15.67 -15.02 -7.28
N GLU A 84 15.89 -15.11 -8.59
CA GLU A 84 17.23 -15.11 -9.16
C GLU A 84 17.91 -13.73 -9.03
N ALA A 85 17.19 -12.65 -9.33
CA ALA A 85 17.73 -11.29 -9.31
C ALA A 85 17.87 -10.70 -7.89
N ILE A 86 17.05 -11.16 -6.94
CA ILE A 86 17.00 -10.69 -5.55
C ILE A 86 16.96 -11.90 -4.61
N PRO A 87 18.12 -12.56 -4.37
CA PRO A 87 18.17 -13.79 -3.59
C PRO A 87 17.87 -13.61 -2.09
N ASP A 88 17.99 -12.39 -1.56
CA ASP A 88 17.61 -12.10 -0.18
C ASP A 88 16.09 -11.99 -0.06
N GLU A 89 15.48 -12.99 0.57
CA GLU A 89 14.03 -13.08 0.78
C GLU A 89 13.46 -11.88 1.55
N ASN A 90 14.23 -11.27 2.47
CA ASN A 90 13.75 -10.10 3.20
C ASN A 90 13.63 -8.90 2.26
N ILE A 91 14.64 -8.67 1.41
CA ILE A 91 14.61 -7.58 0.43
C ILE A 91 13.48 -7.81 -0.56
N LEU A 92 13.37 -9.02 -1.12
CA LEU A 92 12.33 -9.33 -2.10
C LEU A 92 10.92 -9.15 -1.51
N GLN A 93 10.69 -9.67 -0.30
CA GLN A 93 9.39 -9.52 0.36
C GLN A 93 9.09 -8.06 0.71
N SER A 94 10.09 -7.29 1.15
CA SER A 94 9.94 -5.86 1.43
C SER A 94 9.49 -5.08 0.18
N LEU A 95 10.06 -5.41 -0.98
CA LEU A 95 9.69 -4.79 -2.25
C LEU A 95 8.26 -5.16 -2.66
N HIS A 96 7.85 -6.43 -2.51
CA HIS A 96 6.46 -6.84 -2.74
C HIS A 96 5.48 -6.09 -1.83
N LEU A 97 5.77 -6.00 -0.53
CA LEU A 97 4.95 -5.27 0.44
C LEU A 97 4.83 -3.79 0.09
N ARG A 98 5.94 -3.15 -0.31
CA ARG A 98 5.95 -1.75 -0.75
C ARG A 98 5.12 -1.54 -2.01
N PHE A 99 5.25 -2.42 -2.99
CA PHE A 99 4.46 -2.36 -4.23
C PHE A 99 2.96 -2.54 -3.97
N HIS A 100 2.62 -3.50 -3.12
CA HIS A 100 1.26 -3.76 -2.69
C HIS A 100 0.63 -2.54 -2.02
N ALA A 101 1.31 -1.97 -1.02
CA ALA A 101 0.85 -0.78 -0.30
C ALA A 101 0.72 0.45 -1.22
N ASN A 102 1.69 0.70 -2.09
CA ASN A 102 1.63 1.79 -3.08
C ASN A 102 0.41 1.65 -3.99
N HIS A 103 0.09 0.44 -4.45
CA HIS A 103 -1.06 0.19 -5.31
C HIS A 103 -2.40 0.44 -4.58
N ILE A 104 -2.54 -0.06 -3.35
CA ILE A 104 -3.73 0.17 -2.53
C ILE A 104 -3.92 1.66 -2.24
N ILE A 105 -2.87 2.33 -1.76
CA ILE A 105 -3.00 3.71 -1.30
C ILE A 105 -3.19 4.68 -2.46
N SER A 106 -2.53 4.45 -3.61
CA SER A 106 -2.79 5.26 -4.81
C SER A 106 -4.22 5.11 -5.33
N THR A 107 -4.82 3.93 -5.17
CA THR A 107 -6.24 3.71 -5.47
C THR A 107 -7.16 4.52 -4.53
N ILE A 108 -6.74 4.76 -3.29
CA ILE A 108 -7.51 5.55 -2.32
C ILE A 108 -7.31 7.05 -2.55
N CYS A 109 -6.07 7.55 -2.50
CA CYS A 109 -5.79 8.99 -2.44
C CYS A 109 -4.82 9.51 -3.49
N GLY A 110 -4.60 8.76 -4.59
CA GLY A 110 -3.83 9.25 -5.73
C GLY A 110 -4.39 10.57 -6.25
N GLN A 111 -3.54 11.56 -6.48
CA GLN A 111 -3.99 12.91 -6.79
C GLN A 111 -4.50 13.04 -8.24
N PRO A 112 -5.45 13.96 -8.50
CA PRO A 112 -5.84 14.33 -9.85
C PRO A 112 -4.63 14.79 -10.67
N ASP A 113 -4.71 14.62 -12.00
CA ASP A 113 -3.64 15.00 -12.94
C ASP A 113 -2.29 14.30 -12.70
N SER A 114 -2.28 13.24 -11.90
CA SER A 114 -1.16 12.33 -11.71
C SER A 114 -1.37 11.01 -12.48
N PRO A 115 -0.38 10.09 -12.52
CA PRO A 115 -0.56 8.79 -13.17
C PRO A 115 -1.73 7.94 -12.64
N VAL A 116 -2.19 8.21 -11.41
CA VAL A 116 -3.27 7.47 -10.75
C VAL A 116 -4.15 8.45 -9.98
N GLU A 117 -5.40 8.63 -10.40
CA GLU A 117 -6.39 9.40 -9.62
C GLU A 117 -7.21 8.44 -8.74
N GLY A 118 -7.08 8.61 -7.43
CA GLY A 118 -7.75 7.81 -6.42
C GLY A 118 -9.25 8.12 -6.28
N ILE A 119 -9.93 7.29 -5.50
CA ILE A 119 -11.37 7.43 -5.20
C ILE A 119 -11.63 8.66 -4.31
N ALA A 120 -10.77 8.89 -3.31
CA ALA A 120 -10.89 9.94 -2.31
C ALA A 120 -9.58 10.74 -2.14
N PRO A 121 -9.10 11.44 -3.19
CA PRO A 121 -7.84 12.19 -3.16
C PRO A 121 -7.76 13.27 -2.07
N ASN A 122 -8.90 13.78 -1.60
CA ASN A 122 -8.94 14.85 -0.60
C ASN A 122 -9.13 14.34 0.84
N ALA A 123 -9.18 13.02 1.05
CA ALA A 123 -9.20 12.44 2.39
C ALA A 123 -7.81 12.48 3.04
N THR A 124 -7.76 12.33 4.37
CA THR A 124 -6.51 12.12 5.09
C THR A 124 -6.18 10.63 5.13
N VAL A 125 -4.98 10.23 4.70
CA VAL A 125 -4.54 8.83 4.72
C VAL A 125 -3.34 8.65 5.65
N ILE A 126 -3.35 7.59 6.44
CA ILE A 126 -2.27 7.22 7.35
C ILE A 126 -1.84 5.78 7.00
N ASN A 127 -0.67 5.63 6.39
CA ASN A 127 -0.04 4.32 6.21
C ASN A 127 0.58 3.86 7.53
N ILE A 128 0.22 2.67 7.98
CA ILE A 128 0.82 2.02 9.16
C ILE A 128 1.40 0.69 8.67
N PRO A 129 2.71 0.64 8.42
CA PRO A 129 3.37 -0.60 7.99
C PRO A 129 3.19 -1.70 9.03
N ILE A 130 2.78 -2.90 8.62
CA ILE A 130 2.62 -4.06 9.51
C ILE A 130 3.69 -5.14 9.32
N ALA A 131 4.49 -5.03 8.25
CA ALA A 131 5.74 -5.76 8.07
C ALA A 131 6.69 -4.97 7.16
N TYR A 132 8.00 -5.18 7.35
CA TYR A 132 9.05 -4.62 6.49
C TYR A 132 9.85 -5.68 5.73
N SER A 133 9.76 -6.95 6.11
CA SER A 133 10.63 -8.05 5.66
C SER A 133 9.79 -9.32 5.42
N ASN A 134 10.44 -10.49 5.43
CA ASN A 134 9.77 -11.80 5.47
C ASN A 134 9.17 -12.13 6.86
N GLU A 135 8.98 -11.13 7.72
CA GLU A 135 8.15 -11.24 8.92
C GLU A 135 6.70 -11.64 8.57
N ASP A 136 6.05 -12.29 9.53
CA ASP A 136 4.65 -12.69 9.40
C ASP A 136 3.73 -11.47 9.27
N PHE A 137 3.39 -11.11 8.03
CA PHE A 137 2.47 -10.03 7.67
C PHE A 137 1.08 -10.19 8.29
N ILE A 138 0.71 -11.43 8.63
CA ILE A 138 -0.57 -11.79 9.24
C ILE A 138 -0.45 -12.07 10.74
N ASN A 139 0.66 -11.64 11.36
CA ASN A 139 0.90 -11.77 12.79
C ASN A 139 -0.20 -11.05 13.60
N PRO A 140 -1.02 -11.78 14.37
CA PRO A 140 -2.16 -11.19 15.07
C PRO A 140 -1.77 -10.13 16.11
N LEU A 141 -0.59 -10.24 16.73
CA LEU A 141 -0.11 -9.25 17.70
C LEU A 141 0.27 -7.94 16.99
N ASN A 142 0.99 -8.01 15.88
CA ASN A 142 1.35 -6.82 15.10
C ASN A 142 0.09 -6.16 14.51
N LEU A 143 -0.86 -6.95 14.03
CA LEU A 143 -2.14 -6.42 13.54
C LEU A 143 -2.95 -5.75 14.67
N SER A 144 -3.01 -6.35 15.85
CA SER A 144 -3.68 -5.76 17.02
C SER A 144 -3.02 -4.44 17.45
N ARG A 145 -1.68 -4.37 17.45
CA ARG A 145 -0.93 -3.13 17.69
C ARG A 145 -1.26 -2.07 16.63
N ALA A 146 -1.24 -2.45 15.35
CA ALA A 146 -1.54 -1.54 14.24
C ALA A 146 -2.97 -0.98 14.29
N ILE A 147 -3.96 -1.81 14.62
CA ILE A 147 -5.35 -1.38 14.83
C ILE A 147 -5.44 -0.40 16.01
N SER A 148 -4.76 -0.68 17.12
CA SER A 148 -4.75 0.21 18.28
C SER A 148 -4.13 1.56 17.93
N THR A 149 -2.99 1.55 17.23
CA THR A 149 -2.34 2.77 16.71
C THR A 149 -3.30 3.56 15.80
N ALA A 150 -4.01 2.89 14.89
CA ALA A 150 -4.97 3.54 14.01
C ALA A 150 -6.11 4.22 14.80
N ILE A 151 -6.66 3.54 15.81
CA ILE A 151 -7.70 4.08 16.71
C ILE A 151 -7.17 5.32 17.46
N GLU A 152 -5.95 5.28 17.97
CA GLU A 152 -5.32 6.42 18.66
C GLU A 152 -5.13 7.64 17.75
N GLN A 153 -4.93 7.44 16.44
CA GLN A 153 -4.90 8.52 15.45
C GLN A 153 -6.29 9.12 15.14
N GLY A 154 -7.36 8.56 15.74
CA GLY A 154 -8.73 9.01 15.56
C GLY A 154 -9.25 8.79 14.14
N VAL A 155 -8.86 7.67 13.52
CA VAL A 155 -9.27 7.35 12.15
C VAL A 155 -10.75 6.99 12.06
N ASN A 156 -11.38 7.28 10.93
CA ASN A 156 -12.77 6.94 10.66
C ASN A 156 -12.91 5.57 9.99
N ILE A 157 -11.90 5.18 9.20
CA ILE A 157 -11.88 3.93 8.44
C ILE A 157 -10.53 3.26 8.66
N ILE A 158 -10.53 1.94 8.87
CA ILE A 158 -9.33 1.10 8.86
C ILE A 158 -9.44 0.16 7.66
N HIS A 159 -8.53 0.30 6.70
CA HIS A 159 -8.32 -0.65 5.62
C HIS A 159 -7.24 -1.65 6.04
N CYS A 160 -7.62 -2.92 6.22
CA CYS A 160 -6.69 -4.00 6.56
C CYS A 160 -6.40 -4.83 5.31
N ALA A 161 -5.17 -4.73 4.80
CA ALA A 161 -4.75 -5.46 3.60
C ALA A 161 -4.30 -6.91 3.91
N ALA A 162 -4.01 -7.20 5.18
CA ALA A 162 -3.68 -8.54 5.66
C ALA A 162 -4.89 -9.49 5.60
N CYS A 163 -4.65 -10.70 5.10
CA CYS A 163 -5.62 -11.79 5.07
C CYS A 163 -4.99 -13.03 5.70
N HIS A 164 -5.50 -13.44 6.87
CA HIS A 164 -5.09 -14.70 7.50
C HIS A 164 -5.95 -15.84 6.95
N PRO A 165 -5.38 -16.81 6.19
CA PRO A 165 -6.15 -17.94 5.70
C PRO A 165 -6.67 -18.76 6.88
N THR A 166 -7.97 -19.05 6.91
CA THR A 166 -8.55 -19.98 7.87
C THR A 166 -8.99 -21.23 7.12
N GLN A 167 -8.67 -22.43 7.63
CA GLN A 167 -9.39 -23.63 7.20
C GLN A 167 -10.83 -23.55 7.72
N SER A 168 -11.72 -22.93 6.96
CA SER A 168 -13.10 -23.40 6.92
C SER A 168 -13.10 -24.59 5.97
N GLY A 169 -13.35 -25.78 6.50
CA GLY A 169 -13.26 -27.06 5.78
C GLY A 169 -14.17 -27.19 4.57
#